data_AF-A0A7U9L1N9-F1
#
_entry.id   AF-A0A7U9L1N9-F1
#
_cell.length_a   1.000
_cell.length_b   1.000
_cell.length_c   1.000
_cell.angle_alpha   90.00
_cell.angle_beta   90.00
_cell.angle_gamma   90.00
#
_symmetry.space_group_name_H-M   'P 1'
#
loop_
_entity.id
_entity.type
_entity.pdbx_description
1 polymer ?
#
loop_
_entity_poly.entity_id
_entity_poly.type
_entity_poly.pdbx_seq_one_letter_code
_entity_poly.pdbx_strand_id
1 'polypeptide(L)'
;MRYWVLAGTPARVLLGWTALTGAPALPPRWALGPQHARWGFGSQAEVRRVVSGYRERGLPLSAVHLDIDHYDGHRVFTVDRTAFPDLPGLARELREEGVRLVSIVDPGVKAEPGNAVYEGGAAADAYVRDARGREVRGVVWPGEAVFPDFTDARVRKWWGGLYAERLAQGFSGVWHDMNEPVSFAAFGDPSLPRSARHALEGRGGDHREAHNVYGLAMARAGYDGLLELRPEERPFLFSRSGWAGMQRYGGTWSGDVATGWPGLRASLSLVLGMGLCGVPYSGPDVGGFSGVPSPELYLRWFQTAAYLPLFRTHSAMTAGRREPWEYGPEVLEHARAALLERMRLLPYFVTLAQLARLSGAPYVRPVWWNTPRDRKLRDCEDAFLLGDALLVAPVLGPGVTQRAVRLPRGRWYDTADGRAYEGPGQVLVDAPLSRIPVLARAGAVLPVADADGATELEVWAPEEGREGGGLVVPDAGDGWQRPAVERFATRLEDGEVVVERQGGGEVGYRVRVRGSAGGHG
;
A
#
# COMPACT_ATOMS: atom_id res chain seq x y z
N MET A 1 6.93 15.43 -29.50
CA MET A 1 6.53 14.08 -29.04
C MET A 1 7.77 13.37 -28.50
N ARG A 2 7.72 12.78 -27.30
CA ARG A 2 8.82 11.97 -26.73
C ARG A 2 8.28 10.57 -26.44
N TYR A 3 9.00 9.55 -26.88
CA TYR A 3 8.61 8.15 -26.72
C TYR A 3 9.76 7.32 -26.19
N TRP A 4 9.41 6.33 -25.37
CA TRP A 4 10.29 5.27 -24.94
C TRP A 4 9.61 3.94 -25.26
N VAL A 5 10.35 3.01 -25.86
CA VAL A 5 9.85 1.67 -26.19
C VAL A 5 10.69 0.67 -25.42
N LEU A 6 10.01 -0.16 -24.62
CA LEU A 6 10.61 -1.22 -23.81
C LEU A 6 10.06 -2.55 -24.31
N ALA A 7 10.94 -3.51 -24.58
CA ALA A 7 10.56 -4.82 -25.12
C ALA A 7 11.17 -5.96 -24.30
N GLY A 8 10.42 -7.05 -24.14
CA GLY A 8 10.86 -8.24 -23.43
C GLY A 8 9.72 -8.93 -22.68
N THR A 9 10.10 -9.76 -21.71
CA THR A 9 9.15 -10.30 -20.72
C THR A 9 8.59 -9.16 -19.86
N PRO A 10 7.42 -9.33 -19.21
CA PRO A 10 6.87 -8.33 -18.29
C PRO A 10 7.89 -7.84 -17.25
N ALA A 11 8.66 -8.76 -16.66
CA ALA A 11 9.74 -8.43 -15.73
C ALA A 11 10.84 -7.55 -16.36
N ARG A 12 11.26 -7.82 -17.59
CA ARG A 12 12.26 -7.01 -18.30
C ARG A 12 11.72 -5.63 -18.67
N VAL A 13 10.44 -5.55 -19.04
CA VAL A 13 9.77 -4.27 -19.32
C VAL A 13 9.74 -3.40 -18.06
N LEU A 14 9.33 -3.95 -16.91
CA LEU A 14 9.33 -3.17 -15.67
C LEU A 14 10.71 -2.82 -15.14
N LEU A 15 11.70 -3.71 -15.31
CA LEU A 15 13.09 -3.37 -15.01
C LEU A 15 13.58 -2.17 -15.83
N GLY A 16 13.30 -2.16 -17.14
CA GLY A 16 13.61 -1.01 -18.00
C GLY A 16 12.82 0.25 -17.64
N TRP A 17 11.54 0.10 -17.29
CA TRP A 17 10.67 1.21 -16.88
C TRP A 17 11.15 1.88 -15.60
N THR A 18 11.52 1.08 -14.60
CA THR A 18 12.07 1.57 -13.33
C THR A 18 13.49 2.11 -13.46
N ALA A 19 14.29 1.62 -14.41
CA ALA A 19 15.57 2.26 -14.74
C ALA A 19 15.37 3.68 -15.31
N LEU A 20 14.30 3.91 -16.08
CA LEU A 20 13.97 5.23 -16.66
C LEU A 20 13.31 6.18 -15.65
N THR A 21 12.38 5.67 -14.85
CA THR A 21 11.50 6.49 -13.99
C THR A 21 11.89 6.48 -12.51
N GLY A 22 12.84 5.61 -12.15
CA GLY A 22 13.30 5.37 -10.79
C GLY A 22 12.66 4.14 -10.16
N ALA A 23 13.38 3.59 -9.20
CA ALA A 23 12.92 2.42 -8.48
C ALA A 23 11.89 2.79 -7.39
N PRO A 24 10.96 1.87 -7.07
CA PRO A 24 9.99 2.06 -5.99
C PRO A 24 10.65 2.32 -4.63
N ALA A 25 10.10 3.22 -3.81
CA ALA A 25 10.50 3.42 -2.44
C ALA A 25 10.24 2.13 -1.64
N LEU A 26 11.14 1.84 -0.72
CA LEU A 26 11.01 0.67 0.15
C LEU A 26 10.26 1.07 1.44
N PRO A 27 8.99 0.66 1.62
CA PRO A 27 8.24 1.02 2.81
C PRO A 27 8.85 0.37 4.07
N PRO A 28 8.80 1.03 5.24
CA PRO A 28 9.20 0.41 6.50
C PRO A 28 8.32 -0.81 6.82
N ARG A 29 8.82 -1.73 7.65
CA ARG A 29 8.16 -3.03 7.89
C ARG A 29 6.72 -2.86 8.37
N TRP A 30 6.50 -1.92 9.30
CA TRP A 30 5.18 -1.66 9.88
C TRP A 30 4.14 -1.22 8.83
N ALA A 31 4.57 -0.57 7.75
CA ALA A 31 3.67 -0.12 6.68
C ALA A 31 3.20 -1.29 5.80
N LEU A 32 3.80 -2.47 5.92
CA LEU A 32 3.30 -3.69 5.32
C LEU A 32 2.33 -4.43 6.25
N GLY A 33 2.04 -3.95 7.46
CA GLY A 33 1.01 -4.53 8.31
C GLY A 33 -0.40 -3.97 8.04
N PRO A 34 -1.42 -4.46 8.77
CA PRO A 34 -2.78 -3.92 8.73
C PRO A 34 -2.84 -2.48 9.26
N GLN A 35 -3.62 -1.63 8.59
CA GLN A 35 -3.74 -0.21 8.91
C GLN A 35 -5.21 0.20 9.01
N HIS A 36 -5.49 1.17 9.88
CA HIS A 36 -6.84 1.66 10.10
C HIS A 36 -6.90 3.19 9.93
N ALA A 37 -7.87 3.66 9.17
CA ALA A 37 -8.13 5.06 8.90
C ALA A 37 -9.63 5.32 8.98
N ARG A 38 -10.01 6.56 9.25
CA ARG A 38 -11.40 7.03 9.21
C ARG A 38 -11.40 8.54 9.08
N TRP A 39 -12.16 9.07 8.14
CA TRP A 39 -12.49 10.48 8.18
C TRP A 39 -13.46 10.70 9.34
N GLY A 40 -13.08 11.53 10.30
CA GLY A 40 -13.86 11.80 11.50
C GLY A 40 -13.44 11.00 12.73
N PHE A 41 -12.14 10.72 12.92
CA PHE A 41 -11.64 10.20 14.22
C PHE A 41 -12.03 11.14 15.38
N GLY A 42 -12.06 12.44 15.13
CA GLY A 42 -12.54 13.43 16.08
C GLY A 42 -11.56 13.76 17.20
N SER A 43 -11.03 12.80 17.97
CA SER A 43 -10.19 13.10 19.14
C SER A 43 -9.14 12.04 19.50
N GLN A 44 -8.19 12.43 20.34
CA GLN A 44 -7.20 11.54 20.96
C GLN A 44 -7.84 10.39 21.75
N ALA A 45 -8.98 10.62 22.40
CA ALA A 45 -9.71 9.59 23.15
C ALA A 45 -10.32 8.52 22.23
N GLU A 46 -10.84 8.93 21.07
CA GLU A 46 -11.33 8.01 20.04
C GLU A 46 -10.21 7.08 19.56
N VAL A 47 -9.05 7.66 19.23
CA VAL A 47 -7.90 6.90 18.74
C VAL A 47 -7.51 5.82 19.76
N ARG A 48 -7.42 6.17 21.05
CA ARG A 48 -7.14 5.21 22.13
C ARG A 48 -8.19 4.12 22.22
N ARG A 49 -9.49 4.46 22.13
CA ARG A 49 -10.57 3.48 22.17
C ARG A 49 -10.48 2.49 21.03
N VAL A 50 -10.20 2.96 19.81
CA VAL A 50 -10.06 2.10 18.63
C VAL A 50 -8.87 1.16 18.79
N VAL A 51 -7.68 1.70 19.09
CA VAL A 51 -6.47 0.88 19.27
C VAL A 51 -6.64 -0.14 20.41
N SER A 52 -7.16 0.30 21.56
CA SER A 52 -7.48 -0.60 22.68
C SER A 52 -8.46 -1.68 22.26
N GLY A 53 -9.46 -1.35 21.43
CA GLY A 53 -10.42 -2.31 20.90
C GLY A 53 -9.78 -3.42 20.06
N TYR A 54 -8.80 -3.08 19.21
CA TYR A 54 -7.98 -4.06 18.48
C TYR A 54 -7.20 -4.95 19.45
N ARG A 55 -6.51 -4.34 20.42
CA ARG A 55 -5.67 -5.03 21.41
C ARG A 55 -6.47 -5.99 22.30
N GLU A 56 -7.56 -5.53 22.91
CA GLU A 56 -8.45 -6.33 23.77
C GLU A 56 -9.03 -7.54 23.03
N ARG A 57 -9.22 -7.39 21.72
CA ARG A 57 -9.69 -8.46 20.86
C ARG A 57 -8.55 -9.25 20.24
N GLY A 58 -7.27 -9.03 20.57
CA GLY A 58 -6.13 -9.75 19.99
C GLY A 58 -6.06 -9.64 18.46
N LEU A 59 -6.41 -8.48 17.91
CA LEU A 59 -6.37 -8.19 16.49
C LEU A 59 -5.09 -7.40 16.17
N PRO A 60 -4.23 -7.87 15.24
CA PRO A 60 -3.08 -7.11 14.80
C PRO A 60 -3.45 -5.75 14.18
N LEU A 61 -2.71 -4.71 14.54
CA LEU A 61 -2.80 -3.37 13.97
C LEU A 61 -1.39 -2.77 13.94
N SER A 62 -0.98 -2.18 12.82
CA SER A 62 0.36 -1.62 12.66
C SER A 62 0.38 -0.11 12.51
N ALA A 63 -0.72 0.49 12.01
CA ALA A 63 -0.82 1.94 11.93
C ALA A 63 -2.25 2.46 12.01
N VAL A 64 -2.40 3.66 12.56
CA VAL A 64 -3.62 4.48 12.52
C VAL A 64 -3.35 5.77 11.75
N HIS A 65 -4.24 6.13 10.84
CA HIS A 65 -4.15 7.33 10.02
C HIS A 65 -5.10 8.39 10.55
N LEU A 66 -4.58 9.58 10.87
CA LEU A 66 -5.38 10.71 11.26
C LEU A 66 -5.68 11.57 10.03
N ASP A 67 -6.96 11.65 9.69
CA ASP A 67 -7.51 12.49 8.64
C ASP A 67 -7.54 13.98 9.08
N ILE A 68 -8.08 14.86 8.24
CA ILE A 68 -8.04 16.32 8.39
C ILE A 68 -8.65 16.86 9.70
N ASP A 69 -9.35 16.04 10.48
CA ASP A 69 -9.97 16.40 11.75
C ASP A 69 -8.96 16.64 12.88
N HIS A 70 -7.71 16.18 12.73
CA HIS A 70 -6.67 16.45 13.73
C HIS A 70 -6.06 17.85 13.61
N TYR A 71 -6.36 18.58 12.54
CA TYR A 71 -5.86 19.95 12.32
C TYR A 71 -6.64 20.98 13.11
N ASP A 72 -5.96 22.03 13.57
CA ASP A 72 -6.63 23.23 14.09
C ASP A 72 -7.25 24.02 12.94
N GLY A 73 -8.58 24.00 12.84
CA GLY A 73 -9.33 24.73 11.82
C GLY A 73 -8.96 24.34 10.38
N HIS A 74 -8.63 23.07 10.15
CA HIS A 74 -8.13 22.52 8.88
C HIS A 74 -6.85 23.19 8.34
N ARG A 75 -6.09 23.91 9.17
CA ARG A 75 -4.80 24.47 8.78
C ARG A 75 -3.76 23.35 8.70
N VAL A 76 -3.15 23.14 7.53
CA VAL A 76 -2.02 22.21 7.40
C VAL A 76 -0.84 22.63 8.28
N PHE A 77 -0.06 21.65 8.74
CA PHE A 77 1.03 21.79 9.72
C PHE A 77 0.61 22.37 11.08
N THR A 78 -0.61 22.07 11.53
CA THR A 78 -1.08 22.34 12.91
C THR A 78 -1.71 21.10 13.54
N VAL A 79 -2.10 21.20 14.81
CA VAL A 79 -2.86 20.21 15.57
C VAL A 79 -3.94 20.93 16.39
N ASP A 80 -5.18 20.44 16.36
CA ASP A 80 -6.23 20.89 17.28
C ASP A 80 -5.91 20.41 18.70
N ARG A 81 -5.48 21.33 19.55
CA ARG A 81 -5.11 21.05 20.95
C ARG A 81 -6.30 20.79 21.86
N THR A 82 -7.53 21.06 21.42
CA THR A 82 -8.75 20.69 22.15
C THR A 82 -9.04 19.21 21.95
N ALA A 83 -9.00 18.75 20.70
CA ALA A 83 -9.24 17.35 20.34
C ALA A 83 -8.03 16.43 20.63
N PHE A 84 -6.81 16.97 20.49
CA PHE A 84 -5.54 16.27 20.66
C PHE A 84 -4.59 17.07 21.57
N PRO A 85 -4.91 17.16 22.88
CA PRO A 85 -4.12 17.96 23.83
C PRO A 85 -2.67 17.49 23.97
N ASP A 86 -2.43 16.17 23.86
CA ASP A 86 -1.09 15.58 23.94
C ASP A 86 -0.90 14.50 22.85
N LEU A 87 -0.88 14.96 21.60
CA LEU A 87 -0.61 14.09 20.44
C LEU A 87 0.77 13.40 20.50
N PRO A 88 1.88 14.07 20.90
CA PRO A 88 3.16 13.39 21.07
C PRO A 88 3.13 12.27 22.12
N GLY A 89 2.44 12.49 23.24
CA GLY A 89 2.23 11.46 24.26
C GLY A 89 1.41 10.28 23.74
N LEU A 90 0.31 10.55 23.03
CA LEU A 90 -0.46 9.50 22.34
C LEU A 90 0.44 8.71 21.37
N ALA A 91 1.22 9.40 20.53
CA ALA A 91 2.09 8.74 19.57
C ALA A 91 3.13 7.82 20.23
N ARG A 92 3.65 8.20 21.40
CA ARG A 92 4.59 7.37 22.19
C ARG A 92 3.91 6.14 22.77
N GLU A 93 2.74 6.32 23.39
CA GLU A 93 1.90 5.23 23.94
C GLU A 93 1.59 4.20 22.85
N LEU A 94 1.10 4.64 21.69
CA LEU A 94 0.79 3.74 20.57
C LEU A 94 2.05 3.04 20.03
N ARG A 95 3.19 3.74 20.00
CA ARG A 95 4.46 3.20 19.50
C ARG A 95 4.98 2.06 20.38
N GLU A 96 4.80 2.15 21.70
CA GLU A 96 5.11 1.08 22.66
C GLU A 96 4.26 -0.18 22.42
N GLU A 97 3.03 0.00 21.93
CA GLU A 97 2.15 -1.10 21.51
C GLU A 97 2.40 -1.58 20.06
N GLY A 98 3.42 -1.06 19.39
CA GLY A 98 3.76 -1.42 18.00
C GLY A 98 2.91 -0.73 16.93
N VAL A 99 2.06 0.23 17.31
CA VAL A 99 1.19 0.99 16.39
C VAL A 99 1.84 2.33 16.04
N ARG A 100 1.83 2.68 14.75
CA ARG A 100 2.35 3.95 14.24
C ARG A 100 1.23 4.93 13.90
N LEU A 101 1.49 6.23 14.03
CA LEU A 101 0.58 7.26 13.53
C LEU A 101 1.01 7.75 12.14
N VAL A 102 0.04 7.91 11.25
CA VAL A 102 0.19 8.50 9.92
C VAL A 102 -0.67 9.77 9.85
N SER A 103 -0.11 10.88 9.37
CA SER A 103 -0.83 12.15 9.23
C SER A 103 -1.18 12.39 7.77
N ILE A 104 -2.43 12.75 7.49
CA ILE A 104 -2.77 13.35 6.19
C ILE A 104 -2.02 14.68 6.01
N VAL A 105 -1.72 15.08 4.78
CA VAL A 105 -1.19 16.40 4.39
C VAL A 105 -1.76 16.79 3.02
N ASP A 106 -2.50 17.89 2.98
CA ASP A 106 -3.05 18.47 1.76
C ASP A 106 -2.16 19.60 1.23
N PRO A 107 -2.21 19.94 -0.06
CA PRO A 107 -1.47 21.08 -0.60
C PRO A 107 -2.13 22.43 -0.30
N GLY A 108 -3.41 22.47 0.06
CA GLY A 108 -4.17 23.70 0.26
C GLY A 108 -3.79 24.39 1.56
N VAL A 109 -3.11 25.53 1.48
CA VAL A 109 -2.75 26.34 2.65
C VAL A 109 -3.82 27.40 2.87
N LYS A 110 -4.47 27.39 4.04
CA LYS A 110 -5.49 28.39 4.40
C LYS A 110 -4.93 29.82 4.27
N ALA A 111 -5.57 30.65 3.45
CA ALA A 111 -5.11 32.00 3.12
C ALA A 111 -5.57 33.02 4.18
N GLU A 112 -5.09 32.87 5.41
CA GLU A 112 -5.51 33.62 6.59
C GLU A 112 -4.32 34.36 7.23
N PRO A 113 -4.41 35.68 7.51
CA PRO A 113 -3.39 36.38 8.29
C PRO A 113 -3.17 35.75 9.67
N GLY A 114 -1.92 35.67 10.12
CA GLY A 114 -1.53 34.98 11.36
C GLY A 114 -1.34 33.46 11.20
N ASN A 115 -1.68 32.87 10.05
CA ASN A 115 -1.31 31.49 9.76
C ASN A 115 0.17 31.42 9.35
N ALA A 116 1.01 30.83 10.22
CA ALA A 116 2.46 30.75 10.02
C ALA A 116 2.87 30.08 8.70
N VAL A 117 2.12 29.07 8.21
CA VAL A 117 2.42 28.42 6.93
C VAL A 117 2.11 29.36 5.77
N TYR A 118 1.01 30.11 5.86
CA TYR A 118 0.62 31.09 4.85
C TYR A 118 1.64 32.23 4.75
N GLU A 119 1.99 32.82 5.89
CA GLU A 119 2.96 33.91 5.96
C GLU A 119 4.37 33.46 5.56
N GLY A 120 4.78 32.26 5.99
CA GLY A 120 6.06 31.67 5.61
C GLY A 120 6.17 31.39 4.11
N GLY A 121 5.10 30.90 3.47
CA GLY A 121 5.07 30.68 2.04
C GLY A 121 5.02 32.00 1.25
N ALA A 122 4.31 33.01 1.74
CA ALA A 122 4.31 34.33 1.13
C ALA A 122 5.70 34.99 1.18
N ALA A 123 6.39 34.90 2.32
CA ALA A 123 7.76 35.39 2.49
C ALA A 123 8.77 34.65 1.60
N ALA A 124 8.52 33.36 1.32
CA ALA A 124 9.34 32.54 0.43
C ALA A 124 8.96 32.63 -1.05
N ASP A 125 7.96 33.46 -1.42
CA ASP A 125 7.38 33.53 -2.76
C ASP A 125 6.96 32.15 -3.29
N ALA A 126 6.31 31.36 -2.45
CA ALA A 126 6.14 29.94 -2.66
C ALA A 126 4.86 29.54 -3.41
N TYR A 127 3.90 30.45 -3.56
CA TYR A 127 2.57 30.12 -4.08
C TYR A 127 2.46 30.27 -5.59
N VAL A 128 1.60 29.44 -6.18
CA VAL A 128 1.18 29.56 -7.58
C VAL A 128 0.57 30.94 -7.83
N ARG A 129 0.99 31.60 -8.90
CA ARG A 129 0.54 32.97 -9.26
C ARG A 129 -0.20 33.00 -10.59
N ASP A 130 -1.07 33.98 -10.77
CA ASP A 130 -1.71 34.25 -12.05
C ASP A 130 -0.79 35.06 -12.99
N ALA A 131 -1.26 35.33 -14.20
CA ALA A 131 -0.50 36.11 -15.20
C ALA A 131 -0.24 37.57 -14.79
N ARG A 132 -0.89 38.08 -13.74
CA ARG A 132 -0.68 39.42 -13.16
C ARG A 132 0.20 39.38 -11.91
N GLY A 133 0.76 38.23 -11.55
CA GLY A 133 1.61 38.04 -10.38
C GLY A 133 0.85 37.91 -9.06
N ARG A 134 -0.48 37.78 -9.09
CA ARG A 134 -1.29 37.62 -7.87
C ARG A 134 -1.38 36.14 -7.50
N GLU A 135 -1.45 35.83 -6.20
CA GLU A 135 -1.66 34.45 -5.76
C GLU A 135 -2.96 33.88 -6.32
N VAL A 136 -2.88 32.64 -6.81
CA VAL A 136 -4.07 31.90 -7.20
C VAL A 136 -4.76 31.41 -5.94
N ARG A 137 -6.00 31.87 -5.75
CA ARG A 137 -6.87 31.44 -4.66
C ARG A 137 -7.85 30.38 -5.16
N GLY A 138 -8.04 29.35 -4.34
CA GLY A 138 -9.06 28.32 -4.51
C GLY A 138 -9.81 28.09 -3.21
N VAL A 139 -10.70 27.11 -3.20
CA VAL A 139 -11.47 26.73 -2.00
C VAL A 139 -11.31 25.24 -1.75
N VAL A 140 -11.00 24.86 -0.52
CA VAL A 140 -10.88 23.46 -0.06
C VAL A 140 -11.36 23.37 1.40
N TRP A 141 -10.98 22.33 2.14
CA TRP A 141 -11.38 22.11 3.53
C TRP A 141 -11.24 23.33 4.46
N PRO A 142 -10.13 24.09 4.46
CA PRO A 142 -10.01 25.27 5.33
C PRO A 142 -10.77 26.51 4.83
N GLY A 143 -11.54 26.41 3.74
CA GLY A 143 -12.11 27.55 3.03
C GLY A 143 -11.15 28.08 1.97
N GLU A 144 -10.99 29.40 1.89
CA GLU A 144 -10.09 30.03 0.92
C GLU A 144 -8.63 29.62 1.17
N ALA A 145 -7.97 29.13 0.11
CA ALA A 145 -6.64 28.56 0.18
C ALA A 145 -5.76 28.99 -0.99
N VAL A 146 -4.45 28.98 -0.74
CA VAL A 146 -3.39 29.12 -1.75
C VAL A 146 -2.60 27.82 -1.87
N PHE A 147 -1.93 27.64 -3.00
CA PHE A 147 -1.31 26.37 -3.38
C PHE A 147 0.19 26.59 -3.61
N PRO A 148 1.09 25.87 -2.92
CA PRO A 148 2.52 25.95 -3.18
C PRO A 148 2.85 25.50 -4.60
N ASP A 149 3.74 26.22 -5.29
CA ASP A 149 4.25 25.78 -6.58
C ASP A 149 5.36 24.73 -6.39
N PHE A 150 4.98 23.48 -6.21
CA PHE A 150 5.94 22.38 -6.05
C PHE A 150 6.84 22.15 -7.27
N THR A 151 6.57 22.80 -8.40
CA THR A 151 7.45 22.73 -9.57
C THR A 151 8.72 23.57 -9.42
N ASP A 152 8.81 24.41 -8.37
CA ASP A 152 10.03 25.09 -7.95
C ASP A 152 10.77 24.28 -6.87
N ALA A 153 12.06 24.00 -7.10
CA ALA A 153 12.91 23.30 -6.14
C ALA A 153 13.03 24.01 -4.78
N ARG A 154 13.01 25.35 -4.75
CA ARG A 154 13.06 26.16 -3.51
C ARG A 154 11.80 25.95 -2.69
N VAL A 155 10.65 25.91 -3.36
CA VAL A 155 9.34 25.65 -2.72
C VAL A 155 9.28 24.23 -2.19
N ARG A 156 9.79 23.23 -2.94
CA ARG A 156 9.88 21.86 -2.42
C ARG A 156 10.74 21.78 -1.17
N LYS A 157 11.88 22.47 -1.13
CA LYS A 157 12.75 22.51 0.05
C LYS A 157 12.07 23.17 1.25
N TRP A 158 11.42 24.32 1.03
CA TRP A 158 10.63 25.00 2.07
C TRP A 158 9.52 24.10 2.61
N TRP A 159 8.70 23.51 1.73
CA TRP A 159 7.61 22.62 2.11
C TRP A 159 8.11 21.35 2.82
N GLY A 160 9.20 20.76 2.34
CA GLY A 160 9.85 19.60 2.97
C GLY A 160 10.27 19.90 4.42
N GLY A 161 10.74 21.11 4.70
CA GLY A 161 11.07 21.54 6.05
C GLY A 161 9.87 21.59 7.02
N LEU A 162 8.66 21.80 6.52
CA LEU A 162 7.44 21.85 7.35
C LEU A 162 7.10 20.49 7.97
N TYR A 163 7.59 19.38 7.41
CA TYR A 163 7.41 18.04 7.99
C TYR A 163 8.06 17.88 9.36
N ALA A 164 8.96 18.78 9.75
CA ALA A 164 9.52 18.82 11.11
C ALA A 164 8.41 18.92 12.16
N GLU A 165 7.32 19.65 11.85
CA GLU A 165 6.16 19.75 12.73
C GLU A 165 5.48 18.38 12.91
N ARG A 166 5.24 17.64 11.83
CA ARG A 166 4.61 16.31 11.90
C ARG A 166 5.45 15.32 12.71
N LEU A 167 6.75 15.34 12.49
CA LEU A 167 7.67 14.50 13.24
C LEU A 167 7.69 14.88 14.74
N ALA A 168 7.63 16.16 15.07
CA ALA A 168 7.54 16.64 16.45
C ALA A 168 6.24 16.19 17.14
N GLN A 169 5.14 16.01 16.40
CA GLN A 169 3.90 15.42 16.94
C GLN A 169 3.94 13.89 17.08
N GLY A 170 5.05 13.24 16.66
CA GLY A 170 5.24 11.79 16.79
C GLY A 170 4.71 10.96 15.62
N PHE A 171 4.26 11.59 14.53
CA PHE A 171 3.87 10.88 13.31
C PHE A 171 5.07 10.15 12.70
N SER A 172 4.83 8.95 12.19
CA SER A 172 5.84 8.07 11.60
C SER A 172 5.75 8.00 10.08
N GLY A 173 4.63 8.42 9.50
CA GLY A 173 4.43 8.46 8.06
C GLY A 173 3.39 9.50 7.65
N VAL A 174 3.25 9.66 6.33
CA VAL A 174 2.46 10.73 5.71
C VAL A 174 1.53 10.17 4.63
N TRP A 175 0.33 10.73 4.57
CA TRP A 175 -0.64 10.49 3.52
C TRP A 175 -0.91 11.79 2.78
N HIS A 176 -0.52 11.90 1.50
CA HIS A 176 -0.87 13.07 0.68
C HIS A 176 -2.23 12.89 0.03
N ASP A 177 -3.09 13.88 0.24
CA ASP A 177 -4.41 13.92 -0.36
C ASP A 177 -4.67 15.27 -1.03
N MET A 178 -5.77 15.35 -1.80
CA MET A 178 -6.22 16.59 -2.44
C MET A 178 -5.19 17.22 -3.40
N ASN A 179 -4.22 16.44 -3.87
CA ASN A 179 -3.00 16.90 -4.52
C ASN A 179 -2.97 16.75 -6.05
N GLU A 180 -4.14 16.63 -6.69
CA GLU A 180 -4.28 16.76 -8.14
C GLU A 180 -3.75 18.08 -8.72
N PRO A 181 -3.88 19.28 -8.11
CA PRO A 181 -4.53 19.69 -6.85
C PRO A 181 -6.04 19.92 -6.98
N VAL A 182 -6.79 19.64 -5.91
CA VAL A 182 -8.22 19.97 -5.84
C VAL A 182 -8.43 21.42 -5.44
N SER A 183 -9.33 22.09 -6.16
CA SER A 183 -10.03 23.28 -5.68
C SER A 183 -11.51 23.06 -5.95
N PHE A 184 -12.34 23.10 -4.90
CA PHE A 184 -13.79 22.98 -5.04
C PHE A 184 -14.32 24.09 -5.93
N ALA A 185 -15.14 23.69 -6.90
CA ALA A 185 -15.76 24.58 -7.87
C ALA A 185 -17.20 24.14 -8.11
N ALA A 186 -18.14 25.09 -8.15
CA ALA A 186 -19.54 24.80 -8.47
C ALA A 186 -19.72 24.42 -9.96
N PHE A 187 -18.81 24.89 -10.81
CA PHE A 187 -18.78 24.61 -12.25
C PHE A 187 -17.33 24.61 -12.76
N GLY A 188 -17.07 23.80 -13.79
CA GLY A 188 -15.73 23.66 -14.39
C GLY A 188 -14.87 22.59 -13.75
N ASP A 189 -13.59 22.57 -14.12
CA ASP A 189 -12.61 21.61 -13.60
C ASP A 189 -12.35 21.91 -12.10
N PRO A 190 -12.47 20.93 -11.19
CA PRO A 190 -12.24 21.13 -9.75
C PRO A 190 -10.73 21.20 -9.42
N SER A 191 -10.01 22.13 -10.04
CA SER A 191 -8.57 22.31 -9.92
C SER A 191 -8.18 23.78 -10.14
N LEU A 192 -6.87 24.07 -10.19
CA LEU A 192 -6.37 25.42 -10.44
C LEU A 192 -6.67 25.86 -11.88
N PRO A 193 -6.85 27.17 -12.13
CA PRO A 193 -7.03 27.69 -13.47
C PRO A 193 -5.89 27.26 -14.39
N ARG A 194 -6.23 26.80 -15.61
CA ARG A 194 -5.24 26.37 -16.62
C ARG A 194 -4.18 27.43 -16.95
N SER A 195 -4.49 28.71 -16.74
CA SER A 195 -3.60 29.86 -16.96
C SER A 195 -2.67 30.18 -15.78
N ALA A 196 -2.85 29.52 -14.63
CA ALA A 196 -1.99 29.70 -13.46
C ALA A 196 -0.53 29.39 -13.82
N ARG A 197 0.40 30.23 -13.37
CA ARG A 197 1.81 30.19 -13.72
C ARG A 197 2.59 29.34 -12.74
N HIS A 198 3.51 28.55 -13.30
CA HIS A 198 4.39 27.65 -12.56
C HIS A 198 5.84 27.84 -13.00
N ALA A 199 6.77 27.58 -12.08
CA ALA A 199 8.21 27.67 -12.30
C ALA A 199 8.71 26.57 -13.24
N LEU A 200 8.17 25.35 -13.15
CA LEU A 200 8.53 24.18 -13.99
C LEU A 200 10.05 23.98 -14.09
N GLU A 201 10.71 23.86 -12.94
CA GLU A 201 12.17 23.77 -12.81
C GLU A 201 12.90 24.97 -13.46
N GLY A 202 12.32 26.17 -13.34
CA GLY A 202 12.86 27.43 -13.87
C GLY A 202 12.54 27.70 -15.34
N ARG A 203 11.95 26.75 -16.07
CA ARG A 203 11.55 26.94 -17.48
C ARG A 203 10.39 27.93 -17.63
N GLY A 204 9.54 28.03 -16.61
CA GLY A 204 8.27 28.71 -16.69
C GLY A 204 7.24 27.95 -17.54
N GLY A 205 5.98 28.21 -17.26
CA GLY A 205 4.85 27.71 -18.03
C GLY A 205 3.56 27.90 -17.25
N ASP A 206 2.52 27.17 -17.64
CA ASP A 206 1.25 27.21 -16.92
C ASP A 206 0.75 25.86 -16.47
N HIS A 207 -0.37 25.89 -15.76
CA HIS A 207 -0.94 24.74 -15.11
C HIS A 207 -1.30 23.62 -16.09
N ARG A 208 -1.51 23.90 -17.38
CA ARG A 208 -1.73 22.82 -18.37
C ARG A 208 -0.53 21.88 -18.46
N GLU A 209 0.67 22.40 -18.26
CA GLU A 209 1.91 21.62 -18.24
C GLU A 209 2.22 21.08 -16.84
N ALA A 210 1.85 21.82 -15.79
CA ALA A 210 2.17 21.48 -14.41
C ALA A 210 1.19 20.51 -13.75
N HIS A 211 -0.08 20.47 -14.19
CA HIS A 211 -1.19 19.79 -13.50
C HIS A 211 -0.84 18.35 -13.10
N ASN A 212 -0.51 17.51 -14.08
CA ASN A 212 -0.22 16.10 -13.81
C ASN A 212 1.07 15.86 -13.02
N VAL A 213 2.02 16.81 -13.00
CA VAL A 213 3.27 16.66 -12.23
C VAL A 213 3.20 17.30 -10.85
N TYR A 214 2.12 18.01 -10.52
CA TYR A 214 1.95 18.71 -9.25
C TYR A 214 2.00 17.73 -8.07
N GLY A 215 1.19 16.66 -8.10
CA GLY A 215 1.17 15.63 -7.07
C GLY A 215 2.51 14.90 -6.93
N LEU A 216 3.17 14.58 -8.05
CA LEU A 216 4.52 14.01 -8.05
C LEU A 216 5.54 14.92 -7.35
N ALA A 217 5.47 16.24 -7.60
CA ALA A 217 6.38 17.21 -7.04
C ALA A 217 6.13 17.45 -5.55
N MET A 218 4.87 17.39 -5.10
CA MET A 218 4.51 17.38 -3.68
C MET A 218 5.05 16.13 -2.97
N ALA A 219 4.86 14.94 -3.56
CA ALA A 219 5.38 13.69 -3.03
C ALA A 219 6.92 13.74 -2.87
N ARG A 220 7.61 14.30 -3.88
CA ARG A 220 9.06 14.56 -3.80
C ARG A 220 9.41 15.51 -2.66
N ALA A 221 8.72 16.64 -2.52
CA ALA A 221 8.97 17.60 -1.45
C ALA A 221 8.84 16.97 -0.07
N GLY A 222 7.78 16.19 0.15
CA GLY A 222 7.56 15.48 1.40
C GLY A 222 8.59 14.38 1.66
N TYR A 223 8.91 13.57 0.65
CA TYR A 223 9.85 12.47 0.80
C TYR A 223 11.28 12.97 1.05
N ASP A 224 11.76 13.93 0.26
CA ASP A 224 13.10 14.52 0.43
C ASP A 224 13.19 15.23 1.79
N GLY A 225 12.15 15.96 2.20
CA GLY A 225 12.08 16.60 3.52
C GLY A 225 12.12 15.61 4.68
N LEU A 226 11.34 14.52 4.62
CA LEU A 226 11.36 13.47 5.63
C LEU A 226 12.74 12.78 5.71
N LEU A 227 13.39 12.58 4.57
CA LEU A 227 14.73 12.00 4.51
C LEU A 227 15.78 12.92 5.13
N GLU A 228 15.72 14.23 4.86
CA GLU A 228 16.61 15.22 5.48
C GLU A 228 16.42 15.31 7.00
N LEU A 229 15.17 15.23 7.46
CA LEU A 229 14.80 15.36 8.88
C LEU A 229 15.05 14.08 9.69
N ARG A 230 14.96 12.90 9.06
CA ARG A 230 15.23 11.59 9.69
C ARG A 230 16.05 10.70 8.74
N PRO A 231 17.35 10.96 8.55
CA PRO A 231 18.18 10.23 7.59
C PRO A 231 18.33 8.74 7.91
N GLU A 232 18.19 8.37 9.18
CA GLU A 232 18.36 6.98 9.65
C GLU A 232 17.12 6.10 9.42
N GLU A 233 15.96 6.67 9.06
CA GLU A 233 14.71 5.95 8.87
C GLU A 233 14.19 6.11 7.43
N ARG A 234 13.67 5.02 6.85
CA ARG A 234 12.99 5.08 5.55
C ARG A 234 11.66 5.83 5.66
N PRO A 235 11.41 6.89 4.86
CA PRO A 235 10.13 7.58 4.86
C PRO A 235 8.98 6.65 4.43
N PHE A 236 7.86 6.71 5.15
CA PHE A 236 6.58 6.20 4.66
C PHE A 236 5.72 7.35 4.16
N LEU A 237 5.45 7.35 2.86
CA LEU A 237 4.58 8.32 2.20
C LEU A 237 3.78 7.59 1.12
N PHE A 238 2.52 7.94 0.97
CA PHE A 238 1.71 7.57 -0.19
C PHE A 238 0.79 8.71 -0.57
N SER A 239 0.37 8.76 -1.83
CA SER A 239 -0.20 9.97 -2.42
C SER A 239 -1.36 9.65 -3.36
N ARG A 240 -2.38 10.52 -3.39
CA ARG A 240 -3.55 10.32 -4.27
C ARG A 240 -3.16 10.52 -5.72
N SER A 241 -2.58 11.68 -6.01
CA SER A 241 -2.16 12.08 -7.33
C SER A 241 -0.65 11.91 -7.52
N GLY A 242 -0.25 11.58 -8.73
CA GLY A 242 1.13 11.42 -9.11
C GLY A 242 1.31 11.33 -10.62
N TRP A 243 2.53 10.99 -11.03
CA TRP A 243 2.90 10.77 -12.43
C TRP A 243 3.94 9.67 -12.51
N ALA A 244 4.38 9.32 -13.73
CA ALA A 244 5.50 8.40 -13.93
C ALA A 244 6.71 8.82 -13.07
N GLY A 245 7.17 7.91 -12.19
CA GLY A 245 8.23 8.17 -11.22
C GLY A 245 7.76 8.46 -9.79
N MET A 246 6.44 8.47 -9.52
CA MET A 246 5.89 8.64 -8.16
C MET A 246 6.30 7.52 -7.21
N GLN A 247 6.55 6.32 -7.74
CA GLN A 247 6.96 5.17 -6.96
C GLN A 247 8.23 5.45 -6.16
N ARG A 248 9.11 6.36 -6.62
CA ARG A 248 10.33 6.76 -5.91
C ARG A 248 10.08 7.35 -4.52
N TYR A 249 8.88 7.90 -4.31
CA TYR A 249 8.53 8.65 -3.13
C TYR A 249 7.45 7.97 -2.30
N GLY A 250 6.99 6.77 -2.71
CA GLY A 250 5.89 6.11 -2.04
C GLY A 250 5.01 5.27 -2.94
N GLY A 251 3.77 5.11 -2.49
CA GLY A 251 2.72 4.42 -3.23
C GLY A 251 1.48 5.28 -3.43
N THR A 252 0.36 4.62 -3.71
CA THR A 252 -0.96 5.25 -3.86
C THR A 252 -2.05 4.37 -3.27
N TRP A 253 -3.30 4.83 -3.27
CA TRP A 253 -4.46 4.01 -2.95
C TRP A 253 -5.56 4.22 -3.99
N SER A 254 -6.68 3.51 -3.86
CA SER A 254 -7.78 3.55 -4.83
C SER A 254 -8.49 4.91 -4.97
N GLY A 255 -8.18 5.89 -4.12
CA GLY A 255 -9.05 7.03 -3.89
C GLY A 255 -10.37 6.58 -3.25
N ASP A 256 -11.38 7.45 -3.37
CA ASP A 256 -12.72 7.33 -2.79
C ASP A 256 -13.56 6.27 -3.52
N VAL A 257 -13.16 5.01 -3.40
CA VAL A 257 -13.82 3.89 -4.05
C VAL A 257 -15.24 3.72 -3.52
N ALA A 258 -16.21 3.60 -4.43
CA ALA A 258 -17.61 3.42 -4.06
C ALA A 258 -17.84 2.12 -3.29
N THR A 259 -18.67 2.18 -2.24
CA THR A 259 -19.04 0.98 -1.48
C THR A 259 -19.96 0.06 -2.28
N GLY A 260 -19.47 -1.12 -2.65
CA GLY A 260 -20.23 -2.16 -3.34
C GLY A 260 -19.34 -3.23 -3.97
N TRP A 261 -19.94 -4.33 -4.43
CA TRP A 261 -19.22 -5.38 -5.18
C TRP A 261 -18.49 -4.86 -6.43
N PRO A 262 -19.02 -3.89 -7.21
CA PRO A 262 -18.26 -3.25 -8.28
C PRO A 262 -17.00 -2.53 -7.78
N GLY A 263 -17.08 -1.88 -6.61
CA GLY A 263 -15.93 -1.21 -5.98
C GLY A 263 -14.83 -2.19 -5.55
N LEU A 264 -15.21 -3.35 -5.02
CA LEU A 264 -14.27 -4.45 -4.72
C LEU A 264 -13.57 -4.94 -6.00
N ARG A 265 -14.30 -5.11 -7.12
CA ARG A 265 -13.70 -5.51 -8.40
C ARG A 265 -12.77 -4.43 -8.95
N ALA A 266 -13.20 -3.17 -8.94
CA ALA A 266 -12.40 -2.04 -9.38
C ALA A 266 -11.10 -1.90 -8.58
N SER A 267 -11.14 -2.19 -7.27
CA SER A 267 -9.98 -2.20 -6.39
C SER A 267 -8.90 -3.19 -6.84
N LEU A 268 -9.30 -4.41 -7.23
CA LEU A 268 -8.36 -5.41 -7.73
C LEU A 268 -7.74 -4.96 -9.06
N SER A 269 -8.55 -4.47 -9.99
CA SER A 269 -8.07 -3.94 -11.27
C SER A 269 -7.09 -2.78 -11.08
N LEU A 270 -7.37 -1.88 -10.13
CA LEU A 270 -6.48 -0.76 -9.80
C LEU A 270 -5.13 -1.25 -9.29
N VAL A 271 -5.09 -2.16 -8.33
CA VAL A 271 -3.81 -2.64 -7.77
C VAL A 271 -2.98 -3.37 -8.82
N LEU A 272 -3.61 -4.22 -9.64
CA LEU A 272 -2.94 -4.89 -10.75
C LEU A 272 -2.38 -3.88 -11.78
N GLY A 273 -3.20 -2.90 -12.15
CA GLY A 273 -2.82 -1.83 -13.09
C GLY A 273 -1.66 -0.99 -12.57
N MET A 274 -1.73 -0.53 -11.31
CA MET A 274 -0.68 0.28 -10.69
C MET A 274 0.65 -0.50 -10.60
N GLY A 275 0.60 -1.79 -10.29
CA GLY A 275 1.77 -2.66 -10.32
C GLY A 275 2.43 -2.72 -11.71
N LEU A 276 1.62 -2.83 -12.78
CA LEU A 276 2.10 -2.79 -14.16
C LEU A 276 2.56 -1.40 -14.61
N CYS A 277 2.11 -0.33 -13.96
CA CYS A 277 2.59 1.03 -14.16
C CYS A 277 3.87 1.35 -13.36
N GLY A 278 4.43 0.39 -12.62
CA GLY A 278 5.64 0.55 -11.82
C GLY A 278 5.42 1.17 -10.44
N VAL A 279 4.18 1.19 -9.93
CA VAL A 279 3.82 1.66 -8.58
C VAL A 279 3.32 0.46 -7.76
N PRO A 280 4.24 -0.34 -7.19
CA PRO A 280 3.89 -1.65 -6.65
C PRO A 280 3.32 -1.60 -5.24
N TYR A 281 3.49 -0.49 -4.49
CA TYR A 281 2.81 -0.27 -3.23
C TYR A 281 1.48 0.46 -3.48
N SER A 282 0.39 -0.29 -3.54
CA SER A 282 -0.96 0.24 -3.68
C SER A 282 -2.02 -0.65 -3.02
N GLY A 283 -3.20 -0.11 -2.78
CA GLY A 283 -4.31 -0.85 -2.18
C GLY A 283 -5.59 -0.04 -2.12
N PRO A 284 -6.72 -0.66 -1.80
CA PRO A 284 -7.99 0.02 -1.71
C PRO A 284 -8.31 0.50 -0.29
N ASP A 285 -9.33 1.35 -0.19
CA ASP A 285 -10.04 1.56 1.06
C ASP A 285 -11.00 0.40 1.33
N VAL A 286 -10.59 -0.47 2.26
CA VAL A 286 -11.31 -1.71 2.58
C VAL A 286 -12.68 -1.40 3.17
N GLY A 287 -13.70 -1.99 2.56
CA GLY A 287 -15.12 -1.75 2.90
C GLY A 287 -15.76 -0.63 2.07
N GLY A 288 -15.00 0.06 1.22
CA GLY A 288 -15.46 1.19 0.43
C GLY A 288 -15.58 2.48 1.24
N PHE A 289 -15.39 3.61 0.55
CA PHE A 289 -15.33 4.92 1.18
C PHE A 289 -16.70 5.53 1.46
N SER A 290 -17.62 5.44 0.50
CA SER A 290 -18.81 6.32 0.45
C SER A 290 -20.08 5.80 1.13
N GLY A 291 -20.14 4.54 1.56
CA GLY A 291 -21.34 3.95 2.15
C GLY A 291 -21.08 2.81 3.13
N VAL A 292 -22.12 2.24 3.72
CA VAL A 292 -22.00 1.13 4.69
C VAL A 292 -22.05 -0.21 3.95
N PRO A 293 -20.99 -1.03 3.96
CA PRO A 293 -21.01 -2.36 3.32
C PRO A 293 -21.84 -3.35 4.13
N SER A 294 -22.38 -4.38 3.48
CA SER A 294 -22.91 -5.54 4.20
C SER A 294 -21.78 -6.29 4.91
N PRO A 295 -22.07 -7.06 5.98
CA PRO A 295 -21.07 -7.87 6.68
C PRO A 295 -20.26 -8.78 5.72
N GLU A 296 -20.93 -9.43 4.77
CA GLU A 296 -20.27 -10.26 3.75
C GLU A 296 -19.34 -9.44 2.84
N LEU A 297 -19.83 -8.32 2.30
CA LEU A 297 -19.03 -7.47 1.40
C LEU A 297 -17.79 -6.94 2.12
N TYR A 298 -17.96 -6.44 3.35
CA TYR A 298 -16.86 -5.98 4.19
C TYR A 298 -15.81 -7.09 4.34
N LEU A 299 -16.24 -8.29 4.76
CA LEU A 299 -15.33 -9.39 5.01
C LEU A 299 -14.61 -9.87 3.74
N ARG A 300 -15.30 -9.99 2.59
CA ARG A 300 -14.67 -10.38 1.32
C ARG A 300 -13.64 -9.36 0.85
N TRP A 301 -13.91 -8.07 1.04
CA TRP A 301 -12.96 -7.01 0.73
C TRP A 301 -11.75 -7.06 1.66
N PHE A 302 -12.00 -7.29 2.95
CA PHE A 302 -10.98 -7.42 3.99
C PHE A 302 -10.05 -8.61 3.74
N GLN A 303 -10.62 -9.77 3.41
CA GLN A 303 -9.88 -10.98 3.01
C GLN A 303 -9.02 -10.73 1.77
N THR A 304 -9.54 -10.01 0.77
CA THR A 304 -8.79 -9.66 -0.43
C THR A 304 -7.59 -8.77 -0.08
N ALA A 305 -7.83 -7.72 0.71
CA ALA A 305 -6.82 -6.73 1.06
C ALA A 305 -5.67 -7.26 1.93
N ALA A 306 -5.89 -8.33 2.71
CA ALA A 306 -4.82 -9.04 3.41
C ALA A 306 -3.68 -9.50 2.46
N TYR A 307 -3.99 -9.71 1.17
CA TYR A 307 -3.02 -10.13 0.16
C TYR A 307 -2.58 -8.99 -0.78
N LEU A 308 -2.98 -7.74 -0.53
CA LEU A 308 -2.59 -6.57 -1.33
C LEU A 308 -1.46 -5.78 -0.65
N PRO A 309 -0.65 -5.00 -1.39
CA PRO A 309 0.48 -4.26 -0.82
C PRO A 309 0.10 -3.34 0.34
N LEU A 310 -0.93 -2.51 0.16
CA LEU A 310 -1.52 -1.67 1.20
C LEU A 310 -2.80 -2.32 1.73
N PHE A 311 -2.82 -2.63 3.03
CA PHE A 311 -3.99 -3.14 3.72
C PHE A 311 -4.53 -2.08 4.68
N ARG A 312 -5.39 -1.19 4.18
CA ARG A 312 -5.96 -0.07 4.92
C ARG A 312 -7.49 -0.11 4.89
N THR A 313 -8.13 -0.14 6.06
CA THR A 313 -9.55 0.19 6.15
C THR A 313 -9.73 1.70 6.21
N HIS A 314 -10.70 2.23 5.47
CA HIS A 314 -11.04 3.65 5.52
C HIS A 314 -12.51 3.86 5.16
N SER A 315 -13.08 4.98 5.59
CA SER A 315 -14.45 5.37 5.31
C SER A 315 -14.65 6.87 5.49
N ALA A 316 -15.61 7.42 4.75
CA ALA A 316 -16.12 8.75 4.98
C ALA A 316 -16.79 8.86 6.36
N MET A 317 -16.89 10.08 6.87
CA MET A 317 -17.44 10.38 8.20
C MET A 317 -18.86 9.83 8.42
N THR A 318 -19.68 9.78 7.37
CA THR A 318 -21.07 9.30 7.43
C THR A 318 -21.25 7.84 7.02
N ALA A 319 -20.17 7.15 6.62
CA ALA A 319 -20.22 5.81 6.03
C ALA A 319 -20.09 4.68 7.07
N GLY A 320 -20.36 4.98 8.35
CA GLY A 320 -20.25 4.05 9.46
C GLY A 320 -18.79 3.72 9.83
N ARG A 321 -18.65 2.83 10.81
CA ARG A 321 -17.36 2.38 11.33
C ARG A 321 -16.76 1.28 10.46
N ARG A 322 -15.45 1.02 10.62
CA ARG A 322 -14.69 0.04 9.81
C ARG A 322 -13.90 -0.96 10.64
N GLU A 323 -14.02 -0.88 11.95
CA GLU A 323 -13.46 -1.84 12.88
C GLU A 323 -14.21 -3.18 12.72
N PRO A 324 -13.50 -4.33 12.64
CA PRO A 324 -14.15 -5.61 12.30
C PRO A 324 -15.27 -6.04 13.25
N TRP A 325 -15.20 -5.65 14.52
CA TRP A 325 -16.21 -6.01 15.54
C TRP A 325 -17.55 -5.29 15.37
N GLU A 326 -17.63 -4.27 14.51
CA GLU A 326 -18.87 -3.55 14.21
C GLU A 326 -19.80 -4.35 13.26
N TYR A 327 -19.30 -5.46 12.70
CA TYR A 327 -20.00 -6.30 11.72
C TYR A 327 -20.45 -7.67 12.28
N GLY A 328 -20.40 -7.84 13.61
CA GLY A 328 -20.85 -9.06 14.29
C GLY A 328 -19.74 -10.10 14.54
N PRO A 329 -20.04 -11.13 15.36
CA PRO A 329 -19.04 -12.08 15.86
C PRO A 329 -18.42 -12.97 14.76
N GLU A 330 -19.22 -13.40 13.77
CA GLU A 330 -18.74 -14.22 12.66
C GLU A 330 -17.74 -13.45 11.77
N VAL A 331 -18.05 -12.19 11.45
CA VAL A 331 -17.12 -11.33 10.70
C VAL A 331 -15.86 -11.05 11.51
N LEU A 332 -15.98 -10.78 12.80
CA LEU A 332 -14.83 -10.57 13.68
C LEU A 332 -13.88 -11.78 13.70
N GLU A 333 -14.41 -13.00 13.78
CA GLU A 333 -13.64 -14.23 13.75
C GLU A 333 -12.86 -14.38 12.43
N HIS A 334 -13.53 -14.21 11.31
CA HIS A 334 -12.90 -14.39 9.99
C HIS A 334 -11.97 -13.23 9.61
N ALA A 335 -12.26 -12.01 10.08
CA ALA A 335 -11.35 -10.87 9.95
C ALA A 335 -10.08 -11.08 10.78
N ARG A 336 -10.19 -11.66 11.99
CA ARG A 336 -9.01 -12.06 12.78
C ARG A 336 -8.13 -13.02 11.99
N ALA A 337 -8.70 -14.05 11.36
CA ALA A 337 -7.94 -15.00 10.55
C ALA A 337 -7.19 -14.29 9.40
N ALA A 338 -7.85 -13.36 8.70
CA ALA A 338 -7.20 -12.57 7.65
C ALA A 338 -6.08 -11.65 8.16
N LEU A 339 -6.23 -11.03 9.33
CA LEU A 339 -5.20 -10.21 9.97
C LEU A 339 -3.99 -11.04 10.39
N LEU A 340 -4.22 -12.21 11.01
CA LEU A 340 -3.16 -13.12 11.42
C LEU A 340 -2.41 -13.67 10.21
N GLU A 341 -3.12 -14.01 9.14
CA GLU A 341 -2.49 -14.44 7.89
C GLU A 341 -1.65 -13.34 7.25
N ARG A 342 -2.10 -12.08 7.30
CA ARG A 342 -1.26 -10.94 6.88
C ARG A 342 0.04 -10.88 7.68
N MET A 343 -0.05 -10.99 9.01
CA MET A 343 1.13 -10.95 9.88
C MET A 343 2.06 -12.14 9.64
N ARG A 344 1.50 -13.33 9.40
CA ARG A 344 2.24 -14.52 9.00
C ARG A 344 3.00 -14.32 7.69
N LEU A 345 2.39 -13.69 6.69
CA LEU A 345 3.01 -13.39 5.40
C LEU A 345 3.89 -12.13 5.41
N LEU A 346 4.04 -11.44 6.53
CA LEU A 346 4.78 -10.18 6.59
C LEU A 346 6.24 -10.31 6.11
N PRO A 347 7.02 -11.37 6.46
CA PRO A 347 8.36 -11.58 5.89
C PRO A 347 8.35 -11.75 4.36
N TYR A 348 7.30 -12.36 3.80
CA TYR A 348 7.13 -12.45 2.35
C TYR A 348 6.85 -11.09 1.73
N PHE A 349 5.98 -10.27 2.33
CA PHE A 349 5.75 -8.89 1.87
C PHE A 349 7.02 -8.03 1.93
N VAL A 350 7.85 -8.18 2.98
CA VAL A 350 9.16 -7.51 3.07
C VAL A 350 10.06 -7.93 1.91
N THR A 351 10.13 -9.24 1.64
CA THR A 351 10.87 -9.79 0.51
C THR A 351 10.35 -9.21 -0.82
N LEU A 352 9.05 -9.18 -1.05
CA LEU A 352 8.46 -8.65 -2.28
C LEU A 352 8.71 -7.15 -2.46
N ALA A 353 8.65 -6.36 -1.39
CA ALA A 353 8.97 -4.94 -1.43
C ALA A 353 10.43 -4.69 -1.83
N GLN A 354 11.36 -5.49 -1.30
CA GLN A 354 12.77 -5.44 -1.66
C GLN A 354 13.00 -5.85 -3.12
N LEU A 355 12.36 -6.94 -3.57
CA LEU A 355 12.45 -7.36 -4.97
C LEU A 355 11.87 -6.32 -5.92
N ALA A 356 10.80 -5.64 -5.54
CA ALA A 356 10.25 -4.54 -6.32
C ALA A 356 11.21 -3.35 -6.41
N ARG A 357 11.90 -2.98 -5.33
CA ARG A 357 12.97 -1.97 -5.34
C ARG A 357 14.12 -2.34 -6.28
N LEU A 358 14.47 -3.62 -6.35
CA LEU A 358 15.60 -4.13 -7.13
C LEU A 358 15.28 -4.37 -8.61
N SER A 359 14.03 -4.75 -8.92
CA SER A 359 13.67 -5.23 -10.26
C SER A 359 12.49 -4.51 -10.92
N GLY A 360 11.74 -3.72 -10.16
CA GLY A 360 10.46 -3.14 -10.58
C GLY A 360 9.29 -4.13 -10.62
N ALA A 361 9.50 -5.42 -10.36
CA ALA A 361 8.42 -6.41 -10.37
C ALA A 361 7.42 -6.14 -9.22
N PRO A 362 6.10 -6.09 -9.50
CA PRO A 362 5.11 -5.79 -8.48
C PRO A 362 4.89 -6.97 -7.54
N TYR A 363 4.26 -6.70 -6.40
CA TYR A 363 4.01 -7.71 -5.38
C TYR A 363 2.83 -8.55 -5.85
N VAL A 364 1.76 -7.87 -6.25
CA VAL A 364 0.57 -8.44 -6.88
C VAL A 364 0.76 -8.38 -8.39
N ARG A 365 0.66 -9.53 -9.05
CA ARG A 365 0.93 -9.73 -10.47
C ARG A 365 -0.27 -10.37 -11.15
N PRO A 366 -0.58 -10.01 -12.40
CA PRO A 366 -1.58 -10.75 -13.16
C PRO A 366 -1.20 -12.22 -13.30
N VAL A 367 -2.17 -13.14 -13.36
CA VAL A 367 -1.88 -14.59 -13.44
C VAL A 367 -1.09 -14.99 -14.69
N TRP A 368 -1.13 -14.18 -15.75
CA TRP A 368 -0.35 -14.37 -16.97
C TRP A 368 1.11 -13.89 -16.86
N TRP A 369 1.55 -13.33 -15.72
CA TRP A 369 2.86 -12.70 -15.56
C TRP A 369 4.04 -13.56 -16.06
N ASN A 370 4.04 -14.85 -15.72
CA ASN A 370 5.08 -15.80 -16.11
C ASN A 370 4.82 -16.47 -17.47
N THR A 371 3.62 -16.32 -18.03
CA THR A 371 3.17 -16.92 -19.29
C THR A 371 2.37 -15.90 -20.15
N PRO A 372 2.95 -14.74 -20.50
CA PRO A 372 2.22 -13.60 -21.09
C PRO A 372 1.60 -13.87 -22.48
N ARG A 373 1.95 -15.00 -23.09
CA ARG A 373 1.41 -15.45 -24.38
C ARG A 373 0.12 -16.28 -24.25
N ASP A 374 -0.23 -16.74 -23.05
CA ASP A 374 -1.46 -17.49 -22.81
C ASP A 374 -2.67 -16.54 -22.82
N ARG A 375 -3.51 -16.66 -23.84
CA ARG A 375 -4.69 -15.80 -24.00
C ARG A 375 -5.70 -15.99 -22.86
N LYS A 376 -5.94 -17.22 -22.42
CA LYS A 376 -6.95 -17.53 -21.39
C LYS A 376 -6.55 -16.96 -20.03
N LEU A 377 -5.25 -16.86 -19.76
CA LEU A 377 -4.75 -16.21 -18.54
C LEU A 377 -4.83 -14.68 -18.63
N ARG A 378 -4.73 -14.08 -19.82
CA ARG A 378 -4.90 -12.63 -20.00
C ARG A 378 -6.32 -12.13 -19.74
N ASP A 379 -7.30 -12.99 -19.99
CA ASP A 379 -8.72 -12.69 -19.72
C ASP A 379 -9.11 -12.96 -18.25
N CYS A 380 -8.16 -13.36 -17.39
CA CYS A 380 -8.42 -13.60 -15.97
C CYS A 380 -8.19 -12.30 -15.17
N GLU A 381 -9.30 -11.72 -14.73
CA GLU A 381 -9.35 -10.45 -13.98
C GLU A 381 -9.74 -10.66 -12.51
N ASP A 382 -10.01 -11.91 -12.12
CA ASP A 382 -10.63 -12.30 -10.85
C ASP A 382 -9.71 -13.14 -9.95
N ALA A 383 -8.43 -13.22 -10.29
CA ALA A 383 -7.36 -13.84 -9.50
C ALA A 383 -6.02 -13.16 -9.81
N PHE A 384 -5.05 -13.30 -8.91
CA PHE A 384 -3.71 -12.72 -9.07
C PHE A 384 -2.65 -13.60 -8.43
N LEU A 385 -1.39 -13.38 -8.81
CA LEU A 385 -0.24 -13.95 -8.13
C LEU A 385 0.28 -12.96 -7.08
N LEU A 386 0.54 -13.41 -5.86
CA LEU A 386 1.34 -12.68 -4.87
C LEU A 386 2.78 -13.20 -4.97
N GLY A 387 3.64 -12.40 -5.59
CA GLY A 387 4.97 -12.78 -6.06
C GLY A 387 4.90 -13.92 -7.06
N ASP A 388 5.74 -14.93 -6.87
CA ASP A 388 5.77 -16.14 -7.72
C ASP A 388 5.22 -17.40 -7.02
N ALA A 389 4.94 -17.29 -5.71
CA ALA A 389 4.62 -18.43 -4.86
C ALA A 389 3.12 -18.70 -4.72
N LEU A 390 2.29 -17.66 -4.62
CA LEU A 390 0.88 -17.80 -4.25
C LEU A 390 -0.03 -17.28 -5.36
N LEU A 391 -1.09 -18.02 -5.68
CA LEU A 391 -2.22 -17.60 -6.50
C LEU A 391 -3.40 -17.34 -5.56
N VAL A 392 -3.89 -16.10 -5.53
CA VAL A 392 -4.99 -15.66 -4.69
C VAL A 392 -6.22 -15.45 -5.57
N ALA A 393 -7.35 -16.03 -5.17
CA ALA A 393 -8.60 -15.99 -5.93
C ALA A 393 -9.77 -15.41 -5.09
N PRO A 394 -9.88 -14.07 -4.99
CA PRO A 394 -10.91 -13.37 -4.21
C PRO A 394 -12.37 -13.72 -4.53
N VAL A 395 -13.26 -13.76 -3.54
CA VAL A 395 -14.70 -13.83 -3.84
C VAL A 395 -15.22 -12.43 -4.18
N LEU A 396 -15.70 -12.25 -5.41
CA LEU A 396 -16.08 -10.93 -5.97
C LEU A 396 -17.60 -10.79 -6.19
N GLY A 397 -18.41 -11.64 -5.57
CA GLY A 397 -19.87 -11.58 -5.63
C GLY A 397 -20.54 -12.15 -4.38
N PRO A 398 -21.80 -11.77 -4.11
CA PRO A 398 -22.52 -12.17 -2.91
C PRO A 398 -22.93 -13.65 -2.93
N GLY A 399 -22.95 -14.28 -1.76
CA GLY A 399 -23.44 -15.65 -1.55
C GLY A 399 -22.55 -16.74 -2.13
N VAL A 400 -21.34 -16.41 -2.60
CA VAL A 400 -20.43 -17.36 -3.23
C VAL A 400 -19.65 -18.13 -2.15
N THR A 401 -19.80 -19.45 -2.16
CA THR A 401 -19.12 -20.38 -1.25
C THR A 401 -18.18 -21.36 -1.95
N GLN A 402 -18.22 -21.40 -3.28
CA GLN A 402 -17.28 -22.12 -4.15
C GLN A 402 -17.09 -21.30 -5.43
N ARG A 403 -15.91 -21.36 -6.05
CA ARG A 403 -15.69 -20.68 -7.34
C ARG A 403 -14.75 -21.44 -8.26
N ALA A 404 -14.94 -21.24 -9.56
CA ALA A 404 -13.98 -21.68 -10.56
C ALA A 404 -12.75 -20.76 -10.52
N VAL A 405 -11.55 -21.36 -10.47
CA VAL A 405 -10.26 -20.68 -10.49
C VAL A 405 -9.46 -21.16 -11.67
N ARG A 406 -8.96 -20.23 -12.47
CA ARG A 406 -8.11 -20.54 -13.62
C ARG A 406 -6.66 -20.66 -13.18
N LEU A 407 -6.06 -21.82 -13.47
CA LEU A 407 -4.68 -22.11 -13.08
C LEU A 407 -3.74 -21.97 -14.29
N PRO A 408 -2.58 -21.32 -14.12
CA PRO A 408 -1.48 -21.45 -15.05
C PRO A 408 -0.88 -22.86 -14.98
N ARG A 409 -0.05 -23.22 -15.96
CA ARG A 409 0.61 -24.54 -16.02
C ARG A 409 1.42 -24.83 -14.75
N GLY A 410 1.32 -26.06 -14.26
CA GLY A 410 2.02 -26.56 -13.08
C GLY A 410 1.05 -27.05 -12.00
N ARG A 411 1.61 -27.64 -10.94
CA ARG A 411 0.84 -28.07 -9.77
C ARG A 411 0.66 -26.94 -8.76
N TRP A 412 -0.55 -26.86 -8.20
CA TRP A 412 -0.96 -25.86 -7.23
C TRP A 412 -1.63 -26.54 -6.03
N TYR A 413 -1.20 -26.21 -4.81
CA TYR A 413 -1.74 -26.77 -3.58
C TYR A 413 -2.66 -25.76 -2.90
N ASP A 414 -3.86 -26.16 -2.50
CA ASP A 414 -4.68 -25.31 -1.63
C ASP A 414 -3.99 -25.14 -0.26
N THR A 415 -3.80 -23.89 0.14
CA THR A 415 -3.06 -23.56 1.37
C THR A 415 -3.78 -23.92 2.65
N ALA A 416 -5.07 -24.28 2.60
CA ALA A 416 -5.84 -24.68 3.76
C ALA A 416 -5.74 -26.18 4.05
N ASP A 417 -5.91 -27.04 3.04
CA ASP A 417 -6.00 -28.49 3.20
C ASP A 417 -4.87 -29.28 2.51
N GLY A 418 -4.01 -28.59 1.74
CA GLY A 418 -2.92 -29.21 0.99
C GLY A 418 -3.38 -29.97 -0.26
N ARG A 419 -4.64 -29.86 -0.68
CA ARG A 419 -5.15 -30.54 -1.87
C ARG A 419 -4.44 -30.02 -3.12
N ALA A 420 -3.92 -30.94 -3.92
CA ALA A 420 -3.24 -30.62 -5.18
C ALA A 420 -4.24 -30.46 -6.35
N TYR A 421 -3.98 -29.47 -7.20
CA TYR A 421 -4.66 -29.19 -8.44
C TYR A 421 -3.66 -29.06 -9.58
N GLU A 422 -4.02 -29.57 -10.75
CA GLU A 422 -3.16 -29.53 -11.94
C GLU A 422 -3.61 -28.44 -12.91
N GLY A 423 -2.67 -27.60 -13.32
CA GLY A 423 -2.83 -26.63 -14.39
C GLY A 423 -2.06 -27.03 -15.66
N PRO A 424 -2.41 -26.47 -16.82
CA PRO A 424 -3.31 -25.34 -17.01
C PRO A 424 -4.77 -25.78 -17.09
N GLY A 425 -5.69 -24.97 -16.55
CA GLY A 425 -7.10 -25.35 -16.56
C GLY A 425 -7.99 -24.46 -15.71
N GLN A 426 -9.17 -24.97 -15.39
CA GLN A 426 -10.07 -24.40 -14.40
C GLN A 426 -10.39 -25.47 -13.38
N VAL A 427 -10.33 -25.12 -12.10
CA VAL A 427 -10.66 -26.00 -10.99
C VAL A 427 -11.72 -25.34 -10.12
N LEU A 428 -12.60 -26.15 -9.53
CA LEU A 428 -13.57 -25.66 -8.55
C LEU A 428 -12.92 -25.72 -7.17
N VAL A 429 -12.88 -24.59 -6.46
CA VAL A 429 -12.30 -24.50 -5.12
C VAL A 429 -13.33 -23.99 -4.13
N ASP A 430 -13.22 -24.47 -2.89
CA ASP A 430 -14.01 -24.01 -1.77
C ASP A 430 -13.61 -22.59 -1.38
N ALA A 431 -14.63 -21.75 -1.21
CA ALA A 431 -14.50 -20.35 -0.84
C ALA A 431 -15.53 -19.99 0.25
N PRO A 432 -15.62 -20.73 1.37
CA PRO A 432 -16.56 -20.40 2.44
C PRO A 432 -16.26 -19.01 3.00
N LEU A 433 -17.19 -18.46 3.79
CA LEU A 433 -17.04 -17.12 4.35
C LEU A 433 -15.78 -16.99 5.23
N SER A 434 -15.30 -18.09 5.81
CA SER A 434 -14.13 -18.15 6.69
C SER A 434 -12.78 -17.92 6.01
N ARG A 435 -12.68 -18.04 4.68
CA ARG A 435 -11.42 -17.86 3.95
C ARG A 435 -11.57 -17.32 2.54
N ILE A 436 -10.47 -16.78 2.04
CA ILE A 436 -10.24 -16.55 0.62
C ILE A 436 -9.48 -17.77 0.04
N PRO A 437 -9.84 -18.26 -1.16
CA PRO A 437 -9.06 -19.29 -1.82
C PRO A 437 -7.65 -18.81 -2.16
N VAL A 438 -6.65 -19.55 -1.68
CA VAL A 438 -5.23 -19.32 -1.99
C VAL A 438 -4.59 -20.64 -2.33
N LEU A 439 -3.84 -20.66 -3.42
CA LEU A 439 -3.13 -21.83 -3.89
C LEU A 439 -1.62 -21.53 -3.96
N ALA A 440 -0.80 -22.38 -3.36
CA ALA A 440 0.65 -22.28 -3.45
C ALA A 440 1.18 -23.10 -4.62
N ARG A 441 2.15 -22.54 -5.35
CA ARG A 441 2.82 -23.24 -6.44
C ARG A 441 3.67 -24.39 -5.88
N ALA A 442 3.64 -25.55 -6.52
CA ALA A 442 4.58 -26.63 -6.20
C ALA A 442 6.04 -26.16 -6.30
N GLY A 443 6.87 -26.55 -5.34
CA GLY A 443 8.25 -26.12 -5.22
C GLY A 443 8.43 -24.65 -4.80
N ALA A 444 7.39 -23.98 -4.31
CA ALA A 444 7.56 -22.64 -3.76
C ALA A 444 8.26 -22.69 -2.39
N VAL A 445 9.30 -21.86 -2.22
CA VAL A 445 9.90 -21.55 -0.92
C VAL A 445 9.55 -20.11 -0.59
N LEU A 446 8.86 -19.86 0.52
CA LEU A 446 8.48 -18.51 0.94
C LEU A 446 8.78 -18.27 2.42
N PRO A 447 9.32 -17.10 2.79
CA PRO A 447 9.54 -16.74 4.18
C PRO A 447 8.22 -16.34 4.84
N VAL A 448 7.92 -16.94 5.99
CA VAL A 448 6.72 -16.65 6.78
C VAL A 448 7.11 -16.45 8.24
N ALA A 449 6.30 -15.72 8.99
CA ALA A 449 6.49 -15.58 10.43
C ALA A 449 5.88 -16.80 11.14
N ASP A 450 6.63 -17.37 12.09
CA ASP A 450 6.13 -18.38 13.00
C ASP A 450 5.31 -17.75 14.15
N ALA A 451 4.92 -18.57 15.13
CA ALA A 451 4.11 -18.13 16.27
C ALA A 451 4.83 -17.12 17.18
N ASP A 452 6.16 -17.13 17.19
CA ASP A 452 7.01 -16.23 17.98
C ASP A 452 7.42 -14.99 17.17
N GLY A 453 7.01 -14.91 15.90
CA GLY A 453 7.32 -13.83 14.97
C GLY A 453 8.68 -13.95 14.28
N ALA A 454 9.41 -15.05 14.52
CA ALA A 454 10.65 -15.34 13.82
C ALA A 454 10.35 -15.80 12.38
N THR A 455 11.31 -15.61 11.47
CA THR A 455 11.13 -16.04 10.07
C THR A 455 11.46 -17.53 9.94
N GLU A 456 10.54 -18.29 9.37
CA GLU A 456 10.73 -19.67 8.91
C GLU A 456 10.46 -19.78 7.40
N LEU A 457 10.93 -20.86 6.77
CA LEU A 457 10.65 -21.15 5.36
C LEU A 457 9.48 -22.12 5.26
N GLU A 458 8.37 -21.67 4.68
CA GLU A 458 7.31 -22.56 4.22
C GLU A 458 7.66 -23.07 2.83
N VAL A 459 7.73 -24.39 2.67
CA VAL A 459 8.11 -25.06 1.43
C VAL A 459 7.00 -25.97 0.95
N TRP A 460 6.49 -25.69 -0.24
CA TRP A 460 5.49 -26.52 -0.89
C TRP A 460 6.17 -27.58 -1.72
N ALA A 461 5.83 -28.85 -1.48
CA ALA A 461 6.47 -30.00 -2.10
C ALA A 461 6.58 -29.82 -3.63
N PRO A 462 7.78 -29.97 -4.22
CA PRO A 462 7.93 -29.92 -5.67
C PRO A 462 7.33 -31.16 -6.34
N GLU A 463 7.11 -31.08 -7.65
CA GLU A 463 6.79 -32.27 -8.46
C GLU A 463 8.04 -33.14 -8.63
N GLU A 464 7.86 -34.46 -8.73
CA GLU A 464 8.97 -35.38 -8.98
C GLU A 464 9.71 -35.02 -10.28
N GLY A 465 11.04 -34.97 -10.20
CA GLY A 465 11.89 -34.54 -11.32
C GLY A 465 11.82 -33.04 -11.65
N ARG A 466 11.17 -32.21 -10.81
CA ARG A 466 11.19 -30.74 -10.93
C ARG A 466 11.83 -30.10 -9.71
N GLU A 467 12.62 -29.08 -9.98
CA GLU A 467 13.14 -28.18 -8.96
C GLU A 467 12.19 -27.00 -8.74
N GLY A 468 12.18 -26.52 -7.51
CA GLY A 468 11.54 -25.32 -7.06
C GLY A 468 12.53 -24.36 -6.40
N GLY A 469 12.01 -23.29 -5.83
CA GLY A 469 12.82 -22.34 -5.09
C GLY A 469 12.08 -21.08 -4.69
N GLY A 470 12.84 -20.19 -4.07
CA GLY A 470 12.34 -18.94 -3.54
C GLY A 470 13.44 -17.98 -3.17
N LEU A 471 13.03 -16.74 -2.91
CA LEU A 471 13.90 -15.68 -2.46
C LEU A 471 13.48 -15.27 -1.06
N VAL A 472 14.46 -14.95 -0.23
CA VAL A 472 14.26 -14.35 1.09
C VAL A 472 15.12 -13.11 1.15
N VAL A 473 14.53 -12.00 1.58
CA VAL A 473 15.30 -10.82 1.97
C VAL A 473 15.03 -10.60 3.46
N PRO A 474 16.02 -10.85 4.34
CA PRO A 474 15.87 -10.63 5.76
C PRO A 474 15.50 -9.18 6.04
N ASP A 475 14.65 -8.98 7.04
CA ASP A 475 14.30 -7.65 7.47
C ASP A 475 15.44 -7.06 8.29
N ALA A 476 16.11 -6.07 7.72
CA ALA A 476 17.23 -5.36 8.34
C ALA A 476 16.77 -4.17 9.22
N GLY A 477 15.45 -4.07 9.48
CA GLY A 477 14.84 -2.96 10.21
C GLY A 477 14.57 -1.76 9.31
N ASP A 478 14.06 -0.68 9.90
CA ASP A 478 13.52 0.48 9.17
C ASP A 478 14.59 1.41 8.55
N GLY A 479 15.89 1.12 8.76
CA GLY A 479 17.00 1.88 8.19
C GLY A 479 17.38 1.51 6.75
N TRP A 480 18.59 1.89 6.32
CA TRP A 480 19.08 1.78 4.93
C TRP A 480 20.05 0.62 4.67
N GLN A 481 20.10 -0.35 5.58
CA GLN A 481 20.99 -1.49 5.46
C GLN A 481 20.74 -2.22 4.13
N ARG A 482 21.83 -2.51 3.40
CA ARG A 482 21.73 -3.14 2.09
C ARG A 482 21.13 -4.54 2.24
N PRO A 483 20.05 -4.87 1.51
CA PRO A 483 19.44 -6.20 1.62
C PRO A 483 20.39 -7.27 1.10
N ALA A 484 20.56 -8.34 1.89
CA ALA A 484 21.11 -9.60 1.40
C ALA A 484 19.97 -10.40 0.76
N VAL A 485 20.08 -10.70 -0.53
CA VAL A 485 19.11 -11.56 -1.22
C VAL A 485 19.58 -13.00 -1.08
N GLU A 486 18.84 -13.78 -0.30
CA GLU A 486 19.09 -15.19 -0.12
C GLU A 486 18.25 -16.01 -1.11
N ARG A 487 18.87 -17.01 -1.72
CA ARG A 487 18.25 -17.84 -2.76
C ARG A 487 18.16 -19.25 -2.26
N PHE A 488 16.99 -19.85 -2.36
CA PHE A 488 16.75 -21.23 -1.96
C PHE A 488 16.29 -22.05 -3.16
N ALA A 489 16.79 -23.27 -3.26
CA ALA A 489 16.32 -24.29 -4.16
C ALA A 489 15.63 -25.39 -3.34
N THR A 490 14.63 -26.05 -3.93
CA THR A 490 14.02 -27.24 -3.34
C THR A 490 13.77 -28.30 -4.40
N ARG A 491 13.93 -29.57 -4.03
CA ARG A 491 13.70 -30.72 -4.91
C ARG A 491 13.25 -31.92 -4.09
N LEU A 492 12.67 -32.92 -4.76
CA LEU A 492 12.43 -34.23 -4.16
C LEU A 492 13.67 -35.09 -4.36
N GLU A 493 14.20 -35.66 -3.27
CA GLU A 493 15.27 -36.68 -3.27
C GLU A 493 14.80 -37.86 -2.44
N ASP A 494 14.80 -39.06 -3.03
CA ASP A 494 14.38 -40.30 -2.35
C ASP A 494 13.00 -40.22 -1.65
N GLY A 495 12.08 -39.40 -2.20
CA GLY A 495 10.74 -39.18 -1.66
C GLY A 495 10.63 -38.08 -0.60
N GLU A 496 11.75 -37.49 -0.19
CA GLU A 496 11.82 -36.42 0.80
C GLU A 496 12.05 -35.05 0.14
N VAL A 497 11.47 -34.00 0.74
CA VAL A 497 11.66 -32.62 0.26
C VAL A 497 12.95 -32.05 0.83
N VAL A 498 13.93 -31.83 -0.04
CA VAL A 498 15.22 -31.23 0.32
C VAL A 498 15.20 -29.74 -0.03
N VAL A 499 15.80 -28.92 0.84
CA VAL A 499 15.90 -27.46 0.69
C VAL A 499 17.35 -27.06 0.88
N GLU A 500 17.89 -26.31 -0.08
CA GLU A 500 19.28 -25.89 -0.10
C GLU A 500 19.39 -24.39 -0.33
N ARG A 501 20.36 -23.75 0.33
CA ARG A 501 20.75 -22.38 0.04
C ARG A 501 21.67 -22.36 -1.19
N GLN A 502 21.26 -21.65 -2.25
CA GLN A 502 22.10 -21.49 -3.44
C GLN A 502 23.34 -20.65 -3.09
N GLY A 503 24.51 -21.13 -3.49
CA GLY A 503 25.81 -20.55 -3.11
C GLY A 503 26.51 -21.26 -1.94
N GLY A 504 25.90 -22.32 -1.40
CA GLY A 504 26.45 -23.12 -0.29
C GLY A 504 26.13 -22.54 1.09
N GLY A 505 26.42 -23.32 2.13
CA GLY A 505 26.12 -22.99 3.53
C GLY A 505 24.81 -23.60 4.05
N GLU A 506 24.60 -23.48 5.35
CA GLU A 506 23.37 -23.96 6.00
C GLU A 506 22.16 -23.12 5.58
N VAL A 507 20.96 -23.73 5.61
CA VAL A 507 19.69 -23.06 5.29
C VAL A 507 19.46 -21.87 6.22
N GLY A 508 19.87 -21.96 7.49
CA GLY A 508 19.81 -20.84 8.45
C GLY A 508 18.39 -20.49 8.94
N TYR A 509 17.38 -21.25 8.53
CA TYR A 509 15.98 -21.07 8.92
C TYR A 509 15.35 -22.42 9.24
N ARG A 510 14.34 -22.41 10.12
CA ARG A 510 13.43 -23.54 10.27
C ARG A 510 12.69 -23.75 8.95
N VAL A 511 12.58 -25.01 8.51
CA VAL A 511 11.85 -25.39 7.29
C VAL A 511 10.57 -26.11 7.68
N ARG A 512 9.44 -25.68 7.13
CA ARG A 512 8.14 -26.34 7.24
C ARG A 512 7.69 -26.79 5.87
N VAL A 513 7.66 -28.10 5.63
CA VAL A 513 7.20 -28.70 4.37
C VAL A 513 5.68 -28.87 4.39
N ARG A 514 5.02 -28.56 3.27
CA ARG A 514 3.58 -28.72 3.04
C ARG A 514 3.31 -29.39 1.70
N GLY A 515 2.17 -30.06 1.55
CA GLY A 515 1.77 -30.68 0.28
C GLY A 515 2.45 -32.02 -0.05
N SER A 516 3.11 -32.67 0.92
CA SER A 516 3.56 -34.06 0.82
C SER A 516 2.40 -35.02 1.10
N ALA A 517 2.37 -36.18 0.44
CA ALA A 517 1.35 -37.21 0.63
C ALA A 517 1.50 -37.99 1.97
N GLY A 518 2.34 -37.53 2.89
CA GLY A 518 2.56 -38.13 4.20
C GLY A 518 3.02 -37.08 5.21
N GLY A 519 2.33 -37.01 6.36
CA GLY A 519 2.78 -36.27 7.53
C GLY A 519 1.76 -35.33 8.17
N HIS A 520 0.67 -35.88 8.73
CA HIS A 520 0.25 -35.41 10.06
C HIS A 520 1.19 -36.08 11.06
N GLY A 521 2.01 -35.28 11.75
CA GLY A 521 2.95 -35.71 12.77
C GLY A 521 3.63 -34.51 13.40
#